data_AF-A0A958CJS2-F1
#
_entry.id   AF-A0A958CJS2-F1
#
_cell.length_a   1.000
_cell.length_b   1.000
_cell.length_c   1.000
_cell.angle_alpha   90.00
_cell.angle_beta   90.00
_cell.angle_gamma   90.00
#
_symmetry.space_group_name_H-M   'P 1'
#
loop_
_entity.id
_entity.type
_entity.pdbx_description
1 polymer ?
#
loop_
_entity_poly.entity_id
_entity_poly.type
_entity_poly.pdbx_seq_one_letter_code
_entity_poly.pdbx_strand_id
1 'polypeptide(L)'
;PKVYITVAGRSNALSGLVDGTVAAPVIACPPYSDRFGGADIFSSLRMPSGIAPAVVLEPSGAALLAAKILSLAEPALRERVAAAQEAAMQTIMSDDRSLRDS
;
A
#
# COMPACT_ATOMS: atom_id res chain seq x y z
N PRO A 1 10.35 13.20 7.12
CA PRO A 1 10.49 12.04 6.19
C PRO A 1 9.45 12.17 5.07
N LYS A 2 9.63 11.51 3.92
CA LYS A 2 8.67 11.56 2.80
C LYS A 2 8.44 10.15 2.26
N VAL A 3 7.23 9.91 1.75
CA VAL A 3 6.85 8.71 1.01
C VAL A 3 5.99 9.18 -0.16
N TYR A 4 6.25 8.68 -1.37
CA TYR A 4 5.44 8.99 -2.54
C TYR A 4 4.44 7.86 -2.78
N ILE A 5 3.20 8.20 -3.09
CA ILE A 5 2.20 7.25 -3.56
C ILE A 5 1.86 7.60 -5.01
N THR A 6 2.10 6.68 -5.93
CA THR A 6 1.85 6.85 -7.36
C THR A 6 0.62 6.05 -7.78
N VAL A 7 -0.25 6.69 -8.56
CA VAL A 7 -1.48 6.08 -9.08
C VAL A 7 -1.49 6.23 -10.60
N ALA A 8 -1.32 5.11 -11.31
CA ALA A 8 -1.39 5.07 -12.76
C ALA A 8 -2.00 3.74 -13.22
N GLY A 9 -3.01 3.82 -14.09
CA GLY A 9 -3.64 2.65 -14.71
C GLY A 9 -3.03 2.32 -16.07
N ARG A 10 -3.56 1.29 -16.75
CA ARG A 10 -3.01 0.77 -18.01
C ARG A 10 -1.55 0.35 -17.80
N SER A 11 -0.63 0.84 -18.64
CA SER A 11 0.81 0.64 -18.47
C SER A 11 1.39 1.69 -17.49
N ASN A 12 1.73 1.25 -16.28
CA ASN A 12 2.22 2.10 -15.19
C ASN A 12 3.71 2.47 -15.37
N ALA A 13 3.99 3.48 -16.19
CA ALA A 13 5.34 4.06 -16.28
C ALA A 13 5.65 5.06 -15.15
N LEU A 14 4.62 5.68 -14.57
CA LEU A 14 4.76 6.73 -13.55
C LEU A 14 5.50 6.22 -12.31
N SER A 15 5.16 5.03 -11.84
CA SER A 15 5.71 4.52 -10.57
C SER A 15 7.21 4.24 -10.68
N GLY A 16 7.64 3.62 -11.78
CA GLY A 16 9.07 3.40 -12.02
C GLY A 16 9.85 4.70 -12.26
N LEU A 17 9.24 5.68 -12.95
CA LEU A 17 9.87 6.99 -13.16
C LEU A 17 10.10 7.72 -11.83
N VAL A 18 9.06 7.80 -10.99
CA VAL A 18 9.16 8.51 -9.70
C VAL A 18 10.19 7.82 -8.80
N ASP A 19 10.14 6.48 -8.70
CA ASP A 19 11.08 5.71 -7.88
C ASP A 19 12.54 5.87 -8.33
N GLY A 20 12.81 5.87 -9.64
CA GLY A 20 14.16 6.13 -10.16
C GLY A 20 14.64 7.58 -9.99
N THR A 21 13.75 8.51 -9.67
CA THR A 21 14.06 9.95 -9.55
C THR A 21 14.26 10.38 -8.10
N VAL A 22 13.71 9.64 -7.13
CA VAL A 22 13.69 10.05 -5.72
C VAL A 22 14.44 9.07 -4.83
N ALA A 23 15.12 9.57 -3.80
CA ALA A 23 15.75 8.72 -2.78
C ALA A 23 14.78 8.27 -1.66
N ALA A 24 13.52 8.72 -1.71
CA ALA A 24 12.51 8.36 -0.72
C ALA A 24 11.70 7.13 -1.17
N PRO A 25 11.10 6.36 -0.25
CA PRO A 25 10.26 5.22 -0.62
C PRO A 25 9.08 5.62 -1.53
N VAL A 26 8.80 4.79 -2.53
CA VAL A 26 7.65 4.94 -3.45
C VAL A 26 6.72 3.74 -3.30
N ILE A 27 5.42 4.01 -3.25
CA ILE A 27 4.35 3.04 -3.22
C ILE A 27 3.52 3.18 -4.49
N ALA A 28 3.48 2.14 -5.30
CA ALA A 28 2.59 2.06 -6.45
C ALA A 28 1.22 1.51 -6.02
N CYS A 29 0.17 2.31 -6.19
CA CYS A 29 -1.21 1.94 -5.95
C CYS A 29 -2.01 2.06 -7.26
N PRO A 30 -1.85 1.12 -8.21
CA PRO A 30 -2.54 1.19 -9.49
C PRO A 30 -4.07 1.09 -9.28
N PRO A 31 -4.89 1.81 -10.06
CA PRO A 31 -6.33 1.66 -10.00
C PRO A 31 -6.74 0.26 -10.47
N TYR A 32 -7.83 -0.26 -9.89
CA TYR A 32 -8.37 -1.56 -10.29
C TYR A 32 -8.74 -1.58 -11.78
N SER A 33 -8.41 -2.68 -12.48
CA SER A 33 -8.84 -2.92 -13.85
C SER A 33 -9.09 -4.41 -14.09
N ASP A 34 -10.19 -4.70 -14.75
CA ASP A 34 -10.60 -6.02 -15.23
C ASP A 34 -10.18 -6.28 -16.69
N ARG A 35 -9.72 -5.24 -17.40
CA ARG A 35 -9.30 -5.35 -18.80
C ARG A 35 -8.13 -6.31 -18.94
N PHE A 36 -8.18 -7.12 -20.00
CA PHE A 36 -7.20 -8.17 -20.27
C PHE A 36 -6.95 -9.09 -19.06
N GLY A 37 -7.98 -9.33 -18.23
CA GLY A 37 -7.86 -10.15 -17.03
C GLY A 37 -7.00 -9.52 -15.93
N GLY A 38 -6.92 -8.18 -15.89
CA GLY A 38 -6.10 -7.46 -14.91
C GLY A 38 -4.60 -7.43 -15.24
N ALA A 39 -4.21 -7.75 -16.49
CA ALA A 39 -2.81 -7.80 -16.91
C ALA A 39 -2.04 -6.49 -16.70
N ASP A 40 -2.75 -5.36 -16.59
CA ASP A 40 -2.17 -4.05 -16.24
C ASP A 40 -1.33 -4.10 -14.95
N ILE A 41 -1.63 -5.00 -14.01
CA ILE A 41 -0.86 -5.14 -12.76
C ILE A 41 0.62 -5.50 -13.00
N PHE A 42 0.91 -6.26 -14.06
CA PHE A 42 2.28 -6.64 -14.39
C PHE A 42 3.15 -5.42 -14.69
N SER A 43 2.56 -4.33 -15.19
CA SER A 43 3.29 -3.08 -15.43
C SER A 43 3.74 -2.40 -14.13
N SER A 44 3.12 -2.70 -12.99
CA SER A 44 3.55 -2.23 -11.67
C SER A 44 4.51 -3.20 -10.98
N LEU A 45 4.42 -4.51 -11.28
CA LEU A 45 5.24 -5.55 -10.66
C LEU A 45 6.60 -5.75 -11.34
N ARG A 46 6.66 -5.64 -12.67
CA ARG A 46 7.85 -5.99 -13.48
C ARG A 46 8.80 -4.82 -13.63
N MET A 47 9.48 -4.49 -12.53
CA MET A 47 10.48 -3.40 -12.51
C MET A 47 11.88 -3.90 -12.90
N PRO A 48 12.70 -3.06 -13.58
CA PRO A 48 14.10 -3.38 -13.83
C PRO A 48 14.94 -3.27 -12.55
N SER A 49 16.16 -3.82 -12.58
CA SER A 49 17.11 -3.69 -11.47
C SER A 49 17.39 -2.22 -11.12
N GLY A 50 17.38 -1.88 -9.83
CA GLY A 50 17.59 -0.52 -9.34
C GLY A 50 16.33 0.33 -9.22
N ILE A 51 15.16 -0.19 -9.62
CA ILE A 51 13.84 0.43 -9.44
C ILE A 51 13.00 -0.49 -8.55
N ALA A 52 12.53 0.01 -7.41
CA ALA A 52 11.92 -0.78 -6.35
C ALA A 52 10.68 -0.13 -5.69
N PRO A 53 9.66 0.34 -6.44
CA PRO A 53 8.40 0.76 -5.85
C PRO A 53 7.67 -0.42 -5.20
N ALA A 54 7.09 -0.21 -4.02
CA ALA A 54 6.25 -1.18 -3.33
C ALA A 54 4.84 -1.18 -3.93
N VAL A 55 4.35 -2.31 -4.43
CA VAL A 55 2.99 -2.41 -5.00
C VAL A 55 1.98 -2.75 -3.90
N VAL A 56 0.96 -1.91 -3.73
CA VAL A 56 -0.18 -2.15 -2.82
C VAL A 56 -1.47 -1.84 -3.56
N LEU A 57 -2.38 -2.82 -3.66
CA LEU A 57 -3.60 -2.68 -4.47
C LEU A 57 -4.66 -1.79 -3.82
N GLU A 58 -4.86 -1.94 -2.52
CA GLU A 58 -5.89 -1.22 -1.79
C GLU A 58 -5.40 0.17 -1.36
N PRO A 59 -6.15 1.26 -1.65
CA PRO A 59 -5.76 2.60 -1.23
C PRO A 59 -5.55 2.75 0.28
N SER A 60 -6.39 2.08 1.08
CA SER A 60 -6.24 2.04 2.55
C SER A 60 -4.96 1.31 2.97
N GLY A 61 -4.61 0.23 2.26
CA GLY A 61 -3.34 -0.48 2.44
C GLY A 61 -2.13 0.37 2.08
N ALA A 62 -2.19 1.14 1.00
CA ALA A 62 -1.12 2.05 0.59
C ALA A 62 -0.91 3.17 1.63
N ALA A 63 -2.00 3.75 2.14
CA ALA A 63 -1.95 4.72 3.23
C ALA A 63 -1.37 4.13 4.51
N LEU A 64 -1.76 2.91 4.88
CA LEU A 64 -1.21 2.20 6.04
C LEU A 64 0.29 1.91 5.88
N LEU A 65 0.73 1.46 4.70
CA LEU A 65 2.15 1.24 4.42
C LEU A 65 2.95 2.54 4.54
N ALA A 66 2.44 3.64 3.97
CA ALA A 66 3.07 4.96 4.11
C ALA A 66 3.19 5.36 5.59
N ALA A 67 2.11 5.21 6.37
CA ALA A 67 2.14 5.49 7.81
C ALA A 67 3.15 4.62 8.56
N LYS A 68 3.26 3.34 8.21
CA LYS A 68 4.25 2.40 8.79
C LYS A 68 5.69 2.80 8.46
N ILE A 69 5.95 3.29 7.25
CA ILE A 69 7.29 3.77 6.86
C ILE A 69 7.63 5.04 7.64
N LEU A 70 6.71 6.01 7.70
CA LEU A 70 6.92 7.27 8.43
C LEU A 70 7.08 7.04 9.94
N SER A 71 6.35 6.08 10.52
CA SER A 71 6.41 5.76 11.96
C SER A 71 7.74 5.17 12.43
N LEU A 72 8.63 4.78 11.52
CA LEU A 72 10.01 4.43 11.87
C LEU A 72 10.75 5.61 12.48
N ALA A 73 10.45 6.84 12.03
CA ALA A 73 11.05 8.07 12.53
C ALA A 73 10.17 8.81 13.55
N GLU A 74 8.89 8.46 13.70
CA GLU A 74 7.90 9.19 14.50
C GLU A 74 7.18 8.28 15.51
N PRO A 75 7.61 8.25 16.79
CA PRO A 75 7.04 7.37 17.82
C PRO A 75 5.53 7.54 18.03
N ALA A 76 5.03 8.77 18.05
CA ALA A 76 3.59 9.04 18.21
C ALA A 76 2.76 8.47 17.04
N LEU A 77 3.31 8.48 15.82
CA LEU A 77 2.65 7.85 14.67
C LEU A 77 2.67 6.32 14.80
N ARG A 78 3.73 5.76 15.38
CA ARG A 78 3.84 4.30 15.63
C ARG A 78 2.74 3.80 16.56
N GLU A 79 2.48 4.53 17.64
CA GLU A 79 1.39 4.22 18.57
C GLU A 79 0.03 4.27 17.87
N ARG A 80 -0.22 5.29 17.04
CA ARG A 80 -1.46 5.40 16.26
C ARG A 80 -1.64 4.26 15.26
N VAL A 81 -0.56 3.83 14.60
CA VAL A 81 -0.59 2.69 13.68
C VAL A 81 -0.90 1.39 14.45
N ALA A 82 -0.25 1.16 15.60
CA ALA A 82 -0.51 -0.02 16.43
C ALA A 82 -1.98 -0.07 16.90
N ALA A 83 -2.48 1.04 17.45
CA ALA A 83 -3.88 1.15 17.89
C ALA A 83 -4.88 0.90 16.75
N ALA A 84 -4.62 1.40 15.55
CA ALA A 84 -5.48 1.16 14.39
C ALA A 84 -5.50 -0.32 13.97
N GLN A 85 -4.35 -1.00 14.03
CA GLN A 85 -4.26 -2.44 13.73
C GLN A 85 -4.96 -3.29 14.81
N GLU A 86 -4.80 -2.93 16.09
CA GLU A 86 -5.50 -3.57 17.20
C GLU A 86 -7.03 -3.42 17.06
N ALA A 87 -7.51 -2.23 16.75
CA ALA A 87 -8.94 -1.99 16.53
C ALA A 87 -9.50 -2.87 15.40
N ALA A 88 -8.80 -2.96 14.26
CA ALA A 88 -9.20 -3.83 13.15
C ALA A 88 -9.24 -5.32 13.54
N MET A 89 -8.28 -5.78 14.34
CA MET A 89 -8.25 -7.13 14.88
C MET A 89 -9.45 -7.40 15.80
N GLN A 90 -9.80 -6.46 16.68
CA GLN A 90 -10.95 -6.60 17.58
C GLN A 90 -12.27 -6.68 16.82
N THR A 91 -12.44 -5.90 15.75
CA THR A 91 -13.63 -5.99 14.88
C THR A 91 -13.80 -7.38 14.28
N ILE A 92 -12.72 -7.96 13.73
CA ILE A 92 -12.77 -9.31 13.15
C ILE A 92 -13.13 -10.35 14.23
N MET A 93 -12.57 -10.21 15.44
CA MET A 93 -12.86 -11.11 16.56
C MET A 93 -14.31 -10.99 17.05
N SER A 94 -14.88 -9.78 17.08
CA SER A 94 -16.27 -9.59 17.46
C SER A 94 -17.22 -10.16 16.41
N ASP A 95 -16.90 -9.97 15.13
CA ASP A 95 -17.70 -10.48 14.01
C ASP A 95 -17.71 -12.01 14.01
N ASP A 96 -16.55 -12.66 14.19
CA ASP A 96 -16.45 -14.13 14.32
C ASP A 96 -17.26 -14.65 15.51
N ARG A 97 -17.23 -13.96 16.66
CA ARG A 97 -18.03 -14.35 17.83
C ARG A 97 -19.53 -14.27 17.55
N SER A 98 -19.97 -13.20 16.89
CA SER A 98 -21.39 -12.99 16.57
C SER A 98 -21.96 -14.09 15.65
N LEU A 99 -21.14 -14.59 14.72
CA LEU A 99 -21.54 -15.66 13.79
C LEU A 99 -21.58 -17.04 14.45
N ARG A 100 -20.81 -17.27 15.52
CA ARG A 100 -20.82 -18.54 16.27
C ARG A 100 -21.97 -18.67 17.24
N ASP A 101 -22.40 -17.54 17.79
CA ASP A 101 -23.48 -17.46 18.77
C ASP A 101 -24.88 -17.32 18.11
N SER A 102 -24.93 -17.28 16.77
CA SER A 102 -26.15 -17.27 15.93
C SER A 102 -26.54 -18.68 15.49
#